data_AF-A0A540WCN9-F1
#
_entry.id   AF-A0A540WCN9-F1
#
_cell.length_a   1.000
_cell.length_b   1.000
_cell.length_c   1.000
_cell.angle_alpha   90.00
_cell.angle_beta   90.00
_cell.angle_gamma   90.00
#
_symmetry.space_group_name_H-M   'P 1'
#
loop_
_entity.id
_entity.type
_entity.pdbx_description
1 polymer ?
#
loop_
_entity_poly.entity_id
_entity_poly.type
_entity_poly.pdbx_seq_one_letter_code
_entity_poly.pdbx_strand_id
1 'polypeptide(L)'
;MMLAPTRSHLQIAQRRPGVRRAVTARQSSPPNPPHTSPTANPGKEPAMDTITHLSELVGAVAEVPLAKVTPQSTLRELHVDSLARVDLAMRVQSAFGVPLDDGDLRPHHTVGDMAALIDTKLASAAR
;
A
#
# COMPACT_ATOMS: atom_id res chain seq x y z
N MET A 1 48.89 55.72 14.19
CA MET A 1 49.84 54.59 14.41
C MET A 1 49.02 53.34 14.64
N MET A 2 48.99 52.35 13.73
CA MET A 2 49.97 51.24 13.60
C MET A 2 50.15 50.52 14.95
N LEU A 3 49.78 49.24 15.11
CA LEU A 3 50.54 48.08 14.63
C LEU A 3 49.64 46.85 14.32
N ALA A 4 50.19 46.00 13.47
CA ALA A 4 49.64 44.83 12.80
C ALA A 4 49.68 43.51 13.66
N PRO A 5 49.25 42.35 13.11
CA PRO A 5 48.75 41.16 13.82
C PRO A 5 49.77 40.00 13.99
N THR A 6 49.44 38.98 14.80
CA THR A 6 50.06 37.63 14.80
C THR A 6 49.08 36.66 15.49
N ARG A 7 48.31 35.79 14.81
CA ARG A 7 48.61 34.55 14.07
C ARG A 7 49.08 33.37 14.97
N SER A 8 48.23 32.34 15.04
CA SER A 8 48.54 30.88 15.03
C SER A 8 48.24 30.09 16.30
N HIS A 9 47.21 29.23 16.26
CA HIS A 9 47.37 27.76 16.22
C HIS A 9 45.98 27.13 15.99
N LEU A 10 45.65 26.62 14.80
CA LEU A 10 45.89 25.25 14.32
C LEU A 10 44.80 24.25 14.77
N GLN A 11 43.84 23.99 13.87
CA GLN A 11 43.20 22.68 13.73
C GLN A 11 42.74 22.56 12.27
N ILE A 12 43.64 22.19 11.36
CA ILE A 12 43.83 20.83 10.84
C ILE A 12 42.52 20.23 10.31
N ALA A 13 42.36 20.42 8.99
CA ALA A 13 41.84 19.47 8.02
C ALA A 13 40.49 18.78 8.30
N GLN A 14 39.48 19.17 7.52
CA GLN A 14 38.79 18.19 6.68
C GLN A 14 38.49 18.79 5.30
N ARG A 15 39.26 18.32 4.32
CA ARG A 15 38.99 18.49 2.89
C ARG A 15 37.84 17.56 2.53
N ARG A 16 36.71 18.06 2.00
CA ARG A 16 36.01 17.45 0.85
C ARG A 16 35.25 18.51 0.04
N PRO A 17 35.50 18.62 -1.27
CA PRO A 17 34.83 19.57 -2.15
C PRO A 17 33.53 19.02 -2.73
N GLY A 18 32.56 19.93 -2.91
CA GLY A 18 31.60 19.96 -4.02
C GLY A 18 30.62 18.80 -4.19
N VAL A 19 29.32 19.10 -4.07
CA VAL A 19 28.39 19.00 -5.21
C VAL A 19 27.10 19.77 -4.88
N ARG A 20 26.91 20.80 -5.70
CA ARG A 20 25.72 21.56 -6.08
C ARG A 20 24.39 20.99 -5.57
N ARG A 21 23.70 21.72 -4.69
CA ARG A 21 22.26 21.55 -4.42
C ARG A 21 21.48 21.87 -5.69
N ALA A 22 21.02 20.83 -6.39
CA ALA A 22 19.97 20.95 -7.38
C ALA A 22 18.62 20.83 -6.66
N VAL A 23 17.81 21.88 -6.80
CA VAL A 23 16.38 21.87 -6.45
C VAL A 23 15.66 21.14 -7.57
N THR A 24 15.06 19.98 -7.30
CA THR A 24 14.00 19.38 -8.13
C THR A 24 12.98 18.66 -7.25
N ALA A 25 11.79 19.25 -7.21
CA ALA A 25 10.47 18.61 -7.30
C ALA A 25 10.25 17.15 -6.84
N ARG A 26 9.29 17.01 -5.90
CA ARG A 26 8.08 16.16 -5.96
C ARG A 26 8.21 14.65 -5.67
N GLN A 27 7.50 14.25 -4.60
CA GLN A 27 6.83 12.96 -4.42
C GLN A 27 7.70 11.69 -4.48
N SER A 28 8.18 11.25 -3.31
CA SER A 28 8.54 9.84 -3.12
C SER A 28 8.25 9.49 -1.66
N SER A 29 7.04 8.99 -1.41
CA SER A 29 6.74 8.30 -0.15
C SER A 29 7.73 7.14 0.04
N PRO A 30 8.09 6.82 1.29
CA PRO A 30 9.14 5.85 1.60
C PRO A 30 8.82 4.44 1.06
N PRO A 31 9.85 3.61 0.83
CA PRO A 31 9.69 2.22 0.42
C PRO A 31 8.91 1.45 1.50
N ASN A 32 7.92 0.66 1.09
CA ASN A 32 7.28 -0.32 1.97
C ASN A 32 8.37 -1.22 2.60
N PRO A 33 8.29 -1.56 3.90
CA PRO A 33 9.15 -2.55 4.51
C PRO A 33 8.94 -3.94 3.84
N PRO A 34 9.90 -4.87 3.97
CA PRO A 34 9.76 -6.20 3.39
C PRO A 34 8.62 -6.93 4.11
N HIS A 35 7.54 -7.25 3.38
CA HIS A 35 6.61 -8.25 3.86
C HIS A 35 7.26 -9.62 3.69
N THR A 36 7.79 -10.14 4.80
CA THR A 36 8.18 -11.53 4.95
C THR A 36 6.96 -12.43 4.76
N SER A 37 6.84 -13.02 3.57
CA SER A 37 6.54 -14.44 3.33
C SER A 37 6.16 -14.66 1.87
N PRO A 38 7.05 -15.23 1.03
CA PRO A 38 6.61 -15.99 -0.13
C PRO A 38 6.12 -17.35 0.38
N THR A 39 4.88 -17.40 0.87
CA THR A 39 4.11 -18.64 0.79
C THR A 39 3.04 -18.41 -0.28
N ALA A 40 3.53 -18.30 -1.52
CA ALA A 40 2.76 -18.82 -2.63
C ALA A 40 2.56 -20.30 -2.29
N ASN A 41 1.40 -20.64 -1.75
CA ASN A 41 0.96 -22.01 -1.64
C ASN A 41 0.21 -22.28 -2.96
N PRO A 42 0.82 -22.93 -3.97
CA PRO A 42 0.14 -23.24 -5.23
C PRO A 42 -0.76 -24.48 -5.05
N GLY A 43 -1.65 -24.46 -4.06
CA GLY A 43 -2.27 -25.70 -3.58
C GLY A 43 -3.48 -25.57 -2.68
N LYS A 44 -4.26 -24.49 -2.78
CA LYS A 44 -5.68 -24.58 -2.43
C LYS A 44 -6.49 -24.27 -3.69
N GLU A 45 -7.05 -25.33 -4.23
CA GLU A 45 -8.07 -25.34 -5.27
C GLU A 45 -9.11 -24.24 -5.02
N PRO A 46 -9.65 -23.63 -6.11
CA PRO A 46 -10.48 -22.45 -6.03
C PRO A 46 -11.78 -22.80 -5.31
N ALA A 47 -11.84 -22.46 -4.02
CA ALA A 47 -13.10 -22.32 -3.32
C ALA A 47 -13.82 -21.10 -3.93
N MET A 48 -14.54 -21.35 -5.03
CA MET A 48 -15.57 -20.52 -5.66
C MET A 48 -15.37 -19.00 -5.52
N ASP A 49 -14.67 -18.44 -6.52
CA ASP A 49 -14.77 -17.06 -7.04
C ASP A 49 -14.85 -15.86 -6.08
N THR A 50 -14.54 -16.00 -4.79
CA THR A 50 -14.56 -14.85 -3.87
C THR A 50 -13.55 -13.80 -4.33
N ILE A 51 -12.35 -14.22 -4.72
CA ILE A 51 -11.33 -13.31 -5.24
C ILE A 51 -11.68 -12.76 -6.62
N THR A 52 -12.32 -13.57 -7.48
CA THR A 52 -12.80 -13.15 -8.80
C THR A 52 -13.83 -12.04 -8.66
N HIS A 53 -14.88 -12.30 -7.89
CA HIS A 53 -15.99 -11.38 -7.67
C HIS A 53 -15.55 -10.14 -6.89
N LEU A 54 -14.67 -10.30 -5.89
CA LEU A 54 -14.05 -9.17 -5.21
C LEU A 54 -13.23 -8.30 -6.18
N SER A 55 -12.48 -8.92 -7.09
CA SER A 55 -11.70 -8.16 -8.09
C SER A 55 -12.61 -7.36 -9.00
N GLU A 56 -13.80 -7.87 -9.35
CA GLU A 56 -14.80 -7.16 -10.14
C GLU A 56 -15.34 -5.94 -9.41
N LEU A 57 -15.68 -6.10 -8.12
CA LEU A 57 -16.13 -4.99 -7.29
C LEU A 57 -15.03 -3.95 -7.12
N VAL A 58 -13.79 -4.37 -6.86
CA VAL A 58 -12.64 -3.48 -6.73
C VAL A 58 -12.39 -2.74 -8.04
N GLY A 59 -12.38 -3.42 -9.19
CA GLY A 59 -12.19 -2.80 -10.50
C GLY A 59 -13.28 -1.78 -10.83
N ALA A 60 -14.54 -2.08 -10.48
CA ALA A 60 -15.67 -1.16 -10.68
C ALA A 60 -15.58 0.09 -9.79
N VAL A 61 -15.12 -0.06 -8.55
CA VAL A 61 -15.00 1.06 -7.59
C VAL A 61 -13.76 1.90 -7.87
N ALA A 62 -12.64 1.26 -8.22
CA ALA A 62 -11.38 1.92 -8.55
C ALA A 62 -11.35 2.48 -9.98
N GLU A 63 -12.38 2.21 -10.79
CA GLU A 63 -12.43 2.57 -12.21
C GLU A 63 -11.21 2.05 -13.00
N VAL A 64 -10.70 0.88 -12.63
CA VAL A 64 -9.57 0.22 -13.30
C VAL A 64 -9.97 -1.10 -13.95
N PRO A 65 -9.30 -1.50 -15.04
CA PRO A 65 -9.53 -2.81 -15.66
C PRO A 65 -9.21 -3.95 -14.68
N LEU A 66 -9.99 -5.03 -14.75
CA LEU A 66 -9.75 -6.25 -13.96
C LEU A 66 -8.33 -6.80 -14.11
N ALA A 67 -7.75 -6.64 -15.31
CA ALA A 67 -6.37 -7.03 -15.60
C ALA A 67 -5.31 -6.30 -14.75
N LYS A 68 -5.65 -5.14 -14.16
CA LYS A 68 -4.78 -4.41 -13.22
C LYS A 68 -5.03 -4.80 -11.76
N VAL A 69 -6.16 -5.42 -11.46
CA VAL A 69 -6.53 -5.86 -10.12
C VAL A 69 -5.87 -7.20 -9.87
N THR A 70 -4.73 -7.19 -9.18
CA THR A 70 -4.04 -8.44 -8.83
C THR A 70 -4.24 -8.77 -7.35
N PRO A 71 -4.17 -10.06 -6.97
CA PRO A 71 -4.23 -10.49 -5.56
C PRO A 71 -3.19 -9.82 -4.66
N GLN A 72 -2.07 -9.36 -5.23
CA GLN A 72 -0.97 -8.74 -4.50
C GLN A 72 -1.03 -7.21 -4.51
N SER A 73 -1.88 -6.62 -5.34
CA SER A 73 -2.08 -5.17 -5.39
C SER A 73 -2.76 -4.70 -4.12
N THR A 74 -2.24 -3.63 -3.53
CA THR A 74 -2.87 -2.98 -2.39
C THR A 74 -4.01 -2.05 -2.84
N LEU A 75 -4.98 -1.81 -1.94
CA LEU A 75 -6.05 -0.84 -2.18
C LEU A 75 -5.52 0.54 -2.57
N ARG A 76 -4.43 0.99 -1.95
CA ARG A 76 -3.78 2.26 -2.27
C ARG A 76 -3.20 2.28 -3.69
N GLU A 77 -2.57 1.20 -4.14
CA GLU A 77 -2.03 1.10 -5.50
C GLU A 77 -3.12 1.08 -6.57
N LEU A 78 -4.29 0.54 -6.21
CA LEU A 78 -5.48 0.56 -7.05
C LEU A 78 -6.27 1.87 -6.95
N HIS A 79 -5.75 2.91 -6.27
CA HIS A 79 -6.43 4.19 -6.07
C HIS A 79 -7.78 4.09 -5.35
N VAL A 80 -7.94 3.10 -4.47
CA VAL A 80 -9.12 2.98 -3.61
C VAL A 80 -8.96 3.93 -2.41
N ASP A 81 -9.42 5.16 -2.60
CA ASP A 81 -9.45 6.22 -1.58
C ASP A 81 -10.52 5.98 -0.50
N SER A 82 -10.57 6.83 0.54
CA SER A 82 -11.52 6.68 1.65
C SER A 82 -12.99 6.56 1.23
N LEU A 83 -13.45 7.34 0.24
CA LEU A 83 -14.84 7.25 -0.26
C LEU A 83 -15.07 5.96 -1.06
N ALA A 84 -14.09 5.58 -1.87
CA ALA A 84 -14.10 4.32 -2.62
C ALA A 84 -14.12 3.11 -1.69
N ARG A 85 -13.41 3.16 -0.55
CA ARG A 85 -13.45 2.10 0.47
C ARG A 85 -14.84 1.94 1.07
N VAL A 86 -15.54 3.03 1.35
CA VAL A 86 -16.93 2.98 1.86
C VAL A 86 -17.86 2.33 0.83
N ASP A 87 -17.78 2.73 -0.45
CA ASP A 87 -18.57 2.10 -1.52
C ASP A 87 -18.21 0.62 -1.69
N LEU A 88 -16.92 0.28 -1.67
CA LEU A 88 -16.45 -1.11 -1.74
C LEU A 88 -16.99 -1.95 -0.58
N ALA A 89 -16.95 -1.43 0.66
CA ALA A 89 -17.48 -2.12 1.84
C ALA A 89 -18.98 -2.41 1.68
N MET A 90 -19.76 -1.42 1.23
CA MET A 90 -21.19 -1.58 0.99
C MET A 90 -21.48 -2.61 -0.11
N ARG A 91 -20.71 -2.58 -1.22
CA ARG A 91 -20.85 -3.55 -2.31
C ARG A 91 -20.47 -4.96 -1.89
N VAL A 92 -19.39 -5.12 -1.13
CA VAL A 92 -18.95 -6.41 -0.59
C VAL A 92 -20.00 -6.95 0.38
N GLN A 93 -20.53 -6.11 1.27
CA GLN A 93 -21.60 -6.51 2.17
C GLN A 93 -22.87 -6.95 1.41
N SER A 94 -23.24 -6.22 0.35
CA SER A 94 -24.38 -6.57 -0.50
C SER A 94 -24.14 -7.87 -1.29
N ALA A 95 -22.95 -8.06 -1.86
CA ALA A 95 -22.61 -9.19 -2.71
C ALA A 95 -22.36 -10.49 -1.93
N PHE A 96 -21.72 -10.40 -0.76
CA PHE A 96 -21.32 -11.56 0.04
C PHE A 96 -22.16 -11.72 1.32
N GLY A 97 -22.97 -10.73 1.71
CA GLY A 97 -23.71 -10.77 2.98
C GLY A 97 -22.84 -10.62 4.22
N VAL A 98 -21.58 -10.20 4.06
CA VAL A 98 -20.61 -10.09 5.15
C VAL A 98 -20.53 -8.66 5.67
N PRO A 99 -20.67 -8.41 6.99
CA PRO A 99 -20.45 -7.09 7.56
C PRO A 99 -18.99 -6.69 7.40
N LEU A 100 -18.74 -5.69 6.56
CA LEU A 100 -17.42 -5.10 6.32
C LEU A 100 -17.53 -3.59 6.49
N ASP A 101 -16.54 -2.99 7.15
CA ASP A 101 -16.50 -1.56 7.41
C ASP A 101 -15.25 -0.92 6.79
N ASP A 102 -15.22 0.41 6.64
CA ASP A 102 -14.03 1.09 6.11
C ASP A 102 -12.80 0.93 7.02
N GLY A 103 -13.02 0.68 8.31
CA GLY A 103 -11.95 0.33 9.27
C GLY A 103 -11.28 -1.02 8.97
N ASP A 104 -12.03 -2.00 8.44
CA ASP A 104 -11.51 -3.30 7.99
C ASP A 104 -10.73 -3.15 6.65
N LEU A 105 -11.13 -2.18 5.82
CA LEU A 105 -10.50 -1.87 4.54
C LEU A 105 -9.32 -0.92 4.72
N ARG A 106 -8.15 -1.45 5.06
CA ARG A 106 -6.95 -0.63 5.22
C ARG A 106 -6.27 -0.39 3.88
N PRO A 107 -5.69 0.79 3.61
CA PRO A 107 -5.04 1.09 2.32
C PRO A 107 -3.85 0.18 1.98
N HIS A 108 -3.26 -0.48 2.98
CA HIS A 108 -2.18 -1.46 2.82
C HIS A 108 -2.66 -2.91 2.68
N HIS A 109 -3.96 -3.18 2.79
CA HIS A 109 -4.49 -4.51 2.52
C HIS A 109 -4.46 -4.80 1.02
N THR A 110 -4.13 -6.04 0.69
CA THR A 110 -4.15 -6.53 -0.69
C THR A 110 -5.50 -7.12 -1.02
N VAL A 111 -5.79 -7.24 -2.32
CA VAL A 111 -7.03 -7.90 -2.78
C VAL A 111 -7.12 -9.34 -2.28
N GLY A 112 -5.98 -10.05 -2.20
CA GLY A 112 -5.94 -11.41 -1.65
C GLY A 112 -6.22 -11.47 -0.15
N ASP A 113 -5.70 -10.50 0.63
CA ASP A 113 -5.96 -10.39 2.06
C ASP A 113 -7.45 -10.14 2.34
N MET A 114 -8.05 -9.22 1.58
CA MET A 114 -9.49 -8.96 1.66
C MET A 114 -10.32 -10.19 1.29
N ALA A 115 -9.95 -10.93 0.23
CA ALA A 115 -10.66 -12.15 -0.15
C ALA A 115 -10.61 -13.20 0.96
N ALA A 116 -9.46 -13.37 1.61
CA ALA A 116 -9.31 -14.28 2.75
C ALA A 116 -10.13 -13.84 3.98
N LEU A 117 -10.20 -12.53 4.24
CA LEU A 117 -11.01 -11.97 5.32
C LEU A 117 -12.51 -12.21 5.06
N ILE A 118 -12.97 -12.00 3.82
CA ILE A 118 -14.36 -12.27 3.42
C ILE A 118 -14.68 -13.76 3.56
N ASP A 119 -13.81 -14.65 3.06
CA ASP A 119 -13.97 -16.10 3.19
C ASP A 119 -14.09 -16.54 4.66
N THR A 120 -13.23 -15.99 5.53
CA THR A 120 -13.26 -16.25 6.97
C THR A 120 -14.58 -15.82 7.60
N LYS A 121 -15.12 -14.66 7.21
CA LYS A 121 -16.41 -14.15 7.70
C LYS A 121 -17.58 -14.98 7.14
N LEU A 122 -17.54 -15.39 5.88
CA LEU A 122 -18.54 -16.27 5.26
C LEU A 122 -18.61 -17.62 5.97
N ALA A 123 -17.46 -18.24 6.23
CA ALA A 123 -17.37 -19.51 6.95
C ALA A 123 -17.92 -19.41 8.39
N SER A 124 -17.83 -18.23 9.01
CA SER A 124 -18.35 -17.98 10.35
C SER A 124 -19.85 -17.64 10.34
N ALA A 125 -20.36 -17.00 9.28
CA ALA A 125 -21.77 -16.63 9.13
C ALA A 125 -22.67 -17.80 8.73
N ALA A 126 -22.11 -18.86 8.13
CA ALA A 126 -22.83 -20.07 7.74
C ALA A 126 -23.10 -21.05 8.90
N ARG A 127 -22.71 -20.71 10.14
CA ARG A 127 -22.92 -21.49 11.36
C ARG A 127 -23.93 -20.82 12.28
#